data_AF-A0A974HZJ0-F1
#
_entry.id   AF-A0A974HZJ0-F1
#
_cell.length_a   1.000
_cell.length_b   1.000
_cell.length_c   1.000
_cell.angle_alpha   90.00
_cell.angle_beta   90.00
_cell.angle_gamma   90.00
#
_symmetry.space_group_name_H-M   'P 1'
#
loop_
_entity.id
_entity.type
_entity.pdbx_description
1 polymer ?
#
loop_
_entity_poly.entity_id
_entity_poly.type
_entity_poly.pdbx_seq_one_letter_code
_entity_poly.pdbx_strand_id
1 'polypeptide(L)'
;MLEHIDAQHSVAYVKKQQAGISFFLRLFGQVDVTKAAVVKQFLKGWHKEKFVADKRKPITLDLLHKLLLVSESVCLSDYEATLFKLLFLLMFFAALRVSEAVSASKLKQGGLHVNDVQLINNKLRVLIKKSKTDQLWIGSFERLNLCPVKAYESFLAIRPNVDGSFFIHSDGLPKLNMEPKAYKSHSFRIGAATQASLLGFGEGFIRRLGRWDSKRYRSFPVNRVKIHWLGIRGAVWNDLWQLFSLMLHKWGTPDIVIIHLGGNDIGKTKIWDLSRQIKRDLAVLHFNLPQAIIGWSEMVSRLPWLQQPNLKALERCKKKLNFGIYKFMKSLNLLTYRHEELELGGDGLRRRDGIHLSDIGNDIFNVGLQNAIEKAMFKWECANYTFPE
;
A
#
# COMPACT_ATOMS: atom_id res chain seq x y z
N MET A 1 -26.92 -3.30 7.66
CA MET A 1 -27.68 -3.23 6.39
C MET A 1 -27.82 -1.75 6.06
N LEU A 2 -26.91 -1.23 5.24
CA LEU A 2 -27.01 0.08 4.60
C LEU A 2 -26.96 -0.25 3.12
N GLU A 3 -28.13 -0.37 2.50
CA GLU A 3 -28.26 -0.58 1.07
C GLU A 3 -27.81 0.69 0.35
N HIS A 4 -26.82 0.57 -0.52
CA HIS A 4 -26.45 1.60 -1.47
C HIS A 4 -27.61 1.76 -2.46
N ILE A 5 -28.45 2.77 -2.24
CA ILE A 5 -29.31 3.31 -3.29
C ILE A 5 -28.37 4.04 -4.25
N ASP A 6 -28.32 3.59 -5.51
CA ASP A 6 -27.58 4.28 -6.56
C ASP A 6 -28.01 5.75 -6.61
N ALA A 7 -27.03 6.64 -6.47
CA ALA A 7 -27.25 8.08 -6.53
C ALA A 7 -27.79 8.49 -7.92
N GLN A 8 -29.10 8.72 -8.04
CA GLN A 8 -29.76 9.16 -9.27
C GLN A 8 -29.26 10.52 -9.80
N HIS A 9 -28.55 11.30 -8.98
CA HIS A 9 -28.11 12.64 -9.33
C HIS A 9 -26.63 12.89 -9.02
N SER A 10 -25.97 13.65 -9.91
CA SER A 10 -24.55 13.99 -9.76
C SER A 10 -24.31 14.91 -8.55
N VAL A 11 -23.11 14.83 -7.95
CA VAL A 11 -22.67 15.74 -6.87
C VAL A 11 -22.79 17.22 -7.28
N ALA A 12 -22.60 17.53 -8.56
CA ALA A 12 -22.78 18.88 -9.10
C ALA A 12 -24.25 19.33 -9.05
N TYR A 13 -25.18 18.45 -9.40
CA TYR A 13 -26.62 18.70 -9.28
C TYR A 13 -27.03 18.93 -7.82
N VAL A 14 -26.57 18.08 -6.90
CA VAL A 14 -26.86 18.21 -5.46
C VAL A 14 -26.28 19.51 -4.88
N LYS A 15 -25.07 19.91 -5.28
CA LYS A 15 -24.49 21.21 -4.89
C LYS A 15 -25.31 22.40 -5.39
N LYS A 16 -25.90 22.30 -6.59
CA LYS A 16 -26.79 23.33 -7.14
C LYS A 16 -28.07 23.46 -6.30
N GLN A 17 -28.68 22.34 -5.92
CA GLN A 17 -29.85 22.33 -5.03
C GLN A 17 -29.51 22.84 -3.62
N GLN A 18 -28.36 22.43 -3.08
CA GLN A 18 -27.85 22.92 -1.81
C GLN A 18 -27.63 24.44 -1.79
N ALA A 19 -27.13 25.01 -2.89
CA ALA A 19 -26.99 26.46 -3.02
C ALA A 19 -28.36 27.17 -3.00
N GLY A 20 -29.38 26.58 -3.63
CA GLY A 20 -30.76 27.06 -3.55
C GLY A 20 -31.33 27.00 -2.12
N ILE A 21 -31.15 25.89 -1.40
CA ILE A 21 -31.56 25.75 0.00
C ILE A 21 -30.83 26.77 0.89
N SER A 22 -29.52 26.93 0.71
CA SER A 22 -28.71 27.93 1.42
C SER A 22 -29.20 29.36 1.17
N PHE A 23 -29.64 29.66 -0.06
CA PHE A 23 -30.23 30.94 -0.41
C PHE A 23 -31.55 31.18 0.33
N PHE A 24 -32.50 30.24 0.28
CA PHE A 24 -33.80 30.39 0.95
C PHE A 24 -33.67 30.43 2.47
N LEU A 25 -32.80 29.61 3.07
CA LEU A 25 -32.53 29.67 4.51
C LEU A 25 -32.06 31.05 4.94
N ARG A 26 -31.15 31.67 4.18
CA ARG A 26 -30.71 33.04 4.48
C ARG A 26 -31.79 34.09 4.22
N LEU A 27 -32.56 33.92 3.14
CA LEU A 27 -33.67 34.83 2.79
C LEU A 27 -34.73 34.87 3.90
N PHE A 28 -35.02 33.74 4.54
CA PHE A 28 -35.98 33.62 5.63
C PHE A 28 -35.35 33.76 7.03
N GLY A 29 -34.10 34.22 7.14
CA GLY A 29 -33.42 34.44 8.42
C GLY A 29 -33.12 33.17 9.24
N GLN A 30 -33.16 32.00 8.61
CA GLN A 30 -32.91 30.70 9.23
C GLN A 30 -31.41 30.35 9.22
N VAL A 31 -30.98 29.51 10.17
CA VAL A 31 -29.59 29.05 10.26
C VAL A 31 -29.22 28.18 9.05
N ASP A 32 -28.12 28.52 8.38
CA ASP A 32 -27.64 27.81 7.18
C ASP A 32 -26.97 26.47 7.54
N VAL A 33 -27.79 25.43 7.74
CA VAL A 33 -27.36 24.06 8.06
C VAL A 33 -26.59 23.40 6.91
N THR A 34 -26.70 23.91 5.68
CA THR A 34 -26.03 23.33 4.51
C THR A 34 -24.50 23.44 4.58
N LYS A 35 -23.96 24.34 5.41
CA LYS A 35 -22.52 24.54 5.60
C LYS A 35 -21.93 23.75 6.76
N ALA A 36 -22.73 22.97 7.48
CA ALA A 36 -22.29 22.14 8.59
C ALA A 36 -21.15 21.20 8.18
N ALA A 37 -20.26 20.89 9.12
CA ALA A 37 -19.09 20.05 8.88
C ALA A 37 -19.48 18.66 8.34
N VAL A 38 -20.58 18.09 8.83
CA VAL A 38 -21.11 16.79 8.39
C VAL A 38 -21.56 16.82 6.92
N VAL A 39 -22.27 17.87 6.48
CA VAL A 39 -22.72 18.04 5.09
C VAL A 39 -21.51 18.21 4.16
N LYS A 40 -20.49 18.97 4.59
CA LYS A 40 -19.24 19.14 3.85
C LYS A 40 -18.45 17.83 3.75
N GLN A 41 -18.43 17.01 4.80
CA GLN A 41 -17.74 15.71 4.80
C GLN A 41 -18.49 14.70 3.93
N PHE A 42 -19.82 14.67 4.00
CA PHE A 42 -20.68 13.84 3.16
C PHE A 42 -20.46 14.12 1.66
N LEU A 43 -20.51 15.39 1.25
CA LEU A 43 -20.26 15.78 -0.16
C LEU A 43 -18.82 15.50 -0.60
N LYS A 44 -17.84 15.60 0.31
CA LYS A 44 -16.45 15.20 0.05
C LYS A 44 -16.30 13.68 -0.11
N GLY A 45 -17.09 12.89 0.61
CA GLY A 45 -17.16 11.43 0.49
C GLY A 45 -17.81 11.03 -0.84
N TRP A 46 -18.96 11.60 -1.15
CA TRP A 46 -19.70 11.37 -2.40
C TRP A 46 -18.88 11.76 -3.64
N HIS A 47 -18.13 12.87 -3.59
CA HIS A 47 -17.22 13.23 -4.70
C HIS A 47 -16.06 12.23 -4.88
N LYS A 48 -15.64 11.54 -3.82
CA LYS A 48 -14.56 10.54 -3.85
C LYS A 48 -15.05 9.15 -4.26
N GLU A 49 -16.36 8.98 -4.42
CA GLU A 49 -16.98 7.72 -4.87
C GLU A 49 -16.59 7.39 -6.32
N LYS A 50 -16.23 8.39 -7.14
CA LYS A 50 -15.55 8.15 -8.43
C LYS A 50 -14.05 7.96 -8.20
N PHE A 51 -13.60 6.71 -8.23
CA PHE A 51 -12.18 6.37 -8.24
C PHE A 51 -11.50 6.99 -9.49
N VAL A 52 -10.61 7.95 -9.27
CA VAL A 52 -9.70 8.44 -10.31
C VAL A 52 -8.36 7.78 -10.07
N ALA A 53 -7.93 6.93 -11.01
CA ALA A 53 -6.62 6.29 -10.95
C ALA A 53 -5.51 7.35 -10.80
N ASP A 54 -4.54 7.08 -9.92
CA ASP A 54 -3.41 7.97 -9.75
C ASP A 54 -2.52 7.95 -11.00
N LYS A 55 -2.58 9.02 -11.79
CA LYS A 55 -1.81 9.15 -13.04
C LYS A 55 -0.34 9.51 -12.81
N ARG A 56 0.11 9.70 -11.56
CA ARG A 56 1.50 10.11 -11.25
C ARG A 56 2.47 8.97 -11.53
N LYS A 57 3.44 9.22 -12.40
CA LYS A 57 4.51 8.24 -12.69
C LYS A 57 5.60 8.28 -11.60
N PRO A 58 6.11 7.11 -11.15
CA PRO A 58 7.25 7.04 -10.25
C PRO A 58 8.53 7.50 -10.94
N ILE A 59 9.43 8.14 -10.20
CA ILE A 59 10.81 8.34 -10.63
C ILE A 59 11.62 7.16 -10.12
N THR A 60 11.89 6.16 -10.96
CA THR A 60 12.72 5.01 -10.59
C THR A 60 14.19 5.41 -10.45
N LEU A 61 15.02 4.54 -9.87
CA LEU A 61 16.46 4.80 -9.73
C LEU A 61 17.14 5.05 -11.10
N ASP A 62 16.73 4.33 -12.14
CA ASP A 62 17.25 4.53 -13.50
C ASP A 62 16.82 5.87 -14.11
N LEU A 63 15.57 6.28 -13.86
CA LEU A 63 15.11 7.59 -14.31
C LEU A 63 15.79 8.71 -13.52
N LEU A 64 16.04 8.52 -12.22
CA LEU A 64 16.81 9.44 -11.41
C LEU A 64 18.22 9.63 -11.97
N HIS A 65 18.91 8.55 -12.33
CA HIS A 65 20.22 8.63 -12.96
C HIS A 65 20.18 9.44 -14.27
N LYS A 66 19.21 9.16 -15.15
CA LYS A 66 19.02 9.92 -16.39
C LYS A 66 18.74 11.40 -16.13
N LEU A 67 17.92 11.72 -15.13
CA LEU A 67 17.63 13.11 -14.74
C LEU A 67 18.89 13.84 -14.26
N LEU A 68 19.77 13.16 -13.51
CA LEU A 68 21.01 13.75 -13.04
C LEU A 68 21.98 14.04 -14.19
N LEU A 69 22.11 13.12 -15.15
CA LEU A 69 22.93 13.35 -16.35
C LEU A 69 22.43 14.52 -17.19
N VAL A 70 21.11 14.67 -17.34
CA VAL A 70 20.52 15.80 -18.07
C VAL A 70 20.62 17.10 -17.26
N SER A 71 20.56 17.04 -15.93
CA SER A 71 20.68 18.25 -15.10
C SER A 71 22.04 18.92 -15.30
N GLU A 72 23.12 18.15 -15.48
CA GLU A 72 24.46 18.68 -15.72
C GLU A 72 24.55 19.50 -17.03
N SER A 73 23.69 19.25 -18.03
CA SER A 73 23.67 20.02 -19.30
C SER A 73 22.62 21.14 -19.37
N VAL A 74 21.64 21.16 -18.45
CA VAL A 74 20.55 22.14 -18.45
C VAL A 74 20.76 23.26 -17.43
N CYS A 75 21.56 23.02 -16.39
CA CYS A 75 21.84 24.01 -15.36
C CYS A 75 22.69 25.16 -15.91
N LEU A 76 22.45 26.36 -15.37
CA LEU A 76 23.15 27.58 -15.79
C LEU A 76 24.54 27.70 -15.15
N SER A 77 24.83 26.89 -14.12
CA SER A 77 26.10 26.90 -13.39
C SER A 77 26.38 25.57 -12.68
N ASP A 78 27.65 25.33 -12.36
CA ASP A 78 28.09 24.18 -11.55
C ASP A 78 27.46 24.17 -10.16
N TYR A 79 27.19 25.36 -9.60
CA TYR A 79 26.46 25.51 -8.35
C TYR A 79 25.05 24.94 -8.47
N GLU A 80 24.33 25.34 -9.51
CA GLU A 80 22.94 24.91 -9.76
C GLU A 80 22.87 23.40 -10.05
N ALA A 81 23.82 22.86 -10.82
CA ALA A 81 23.93 21.42 -11.06
C ALA A 81 24.16 20.65 -9.76
N THR A 82 25.07 21.12 -8.90
CA THR A 82 25.35 20.50 -7.59
C THR A 82 24.16 20.59 -6.65
N LEU A 83 23.46 21.74 -6.64
CA LEU A 83 22.23 21.96 -5.88
C LEU A 83 21.14 20.96 -6.28
N PHE A 84 20.83 20.85 -7.57
CA PHE A 84 19.79 19.95 -8.06
C PHE A 84 20.16 18.49 -7.88
N LYS A 85 21.45 18.13 -8.03
CA LYS A 85 21.94 16.79 -7.77
C LYS A 85 21.65 16.35 -6.36
N LEU A 86 22.04 17.15 -5.36
CA LEU A 86 21.72 16.85 -3.96
C LEU A 86 20.21 16.85 -3.72
N LEU A 87 19.47 17.82 -4.28
CA LEU A 87 18.03 17.91 -4.10
C LEU A 87 17.30 16.66 -4.59
N PHE A 88 17.58 16.20 -5.80
CA PHE A 88 16.93 15.01 -6.37
C PHE A 88 17.31 13.74 -5.61
N LEU A 89 18.57 13.61 -5.20
CA LEU A 89 19.03 12.48 -4.38
C LEU A 89 18.35 12.48 -3.01
N LEU A 90 18.31 13.61 -2.30
CA LEU A 90 17.64 13.69 -1.00
C LEU A 90 16.13 13.46 -1.12
N MET A 91 15.48 14.01 -2.15
CA MET A 91 14.06 13.76 -2.38
C MET A 91 13.76 12.28 -2.67
N PHE A 92 14.65 11.58 -3.38
CA PHE A 92 14.49 10.15 -3.62
C PHE A 92 14.82 9.31 -2.38
N PHE A 93 16.04 9.39 -1.84
CA PHE A 93 16.50 8.52 -0.75
C PHE A 93 15.78 8.77 0.58
N ALA A 94 15.34 10.00 0.87
CA ALA A 94 14.48 10.29 2.03
C ALA A 94 12.98 10.27 1.68
N ALA A 95 12.62 9.90 0.44
CA ALA A 95 11.26 9.86 -0.07
C ALA A 95 10.48 11.16 0.22
N LEU A 96 11.12 12.32 0.08
CA LEU A 96 10.54 13.63 0.39
C LEU A 96 9.45 14.02 -0.63
N ARG A 97 8.45 14.76 -0.15
CA ARG A 97 7.62 15.58 -1.05
C ARG A 97 8.39 16.83 -1.41
N VAL A 98 8.12 17.41 -2.58
CA VAL A 98 8.74 18.68 -3.00
C VAL A 98 8.57 19.76 -1.92
N SER A 99 7.38 19.89 -1.34
CA SER A 99 7.09 20.87 -0.28
C SER A 99 7.77 20.60 1.07
N GLU A 100 8.32 19.40 1.26
CA GLU A 100 9.13 19.06 2.44
C GLU A 100 10.60 19.38 2.23
N ALA A 101 11.08 19.36 0.98
CA ALA A 101 12.45 19.70 0.63
C ALA A 101 12.65 21.20 0.42
N VAL A 102 11.74 21.84 -0.33
CA VAL A 102 11.86 23.25 -0.75
C VAL A 102 10.64 24.08 -0.35
N SER A 103 10.86 25.38 -0.14
CA SER A 103 9.79 26.36 0.08
C SER A 103 8.93 26.55 -1.16
N ALA A 104 7.63 26.74 -0.97
CA ALA A 104 6.67 26.93 -2.07
C ALA A 104 6.74 28.34 -2.69
N SER A 105 7.27 29.32 -1.95
CA SER A 105 7.53 30.68 -2.46
C SER A 105 8.53 31.40 -1.56
N LYS A 106 9.02 32.55 -2.02
CA LYS A 106 9.92 33.43 -1.25
C LYS A 106 9.30 33.94 0.06
N LEU A 107 7.98 34.06 0.12
CA LEU A 107 7.25 34.66 1.26
C LEU A 107 6.82 33.64 2.30
N LYS A 108 6.78 32.35 1.94
CA LYS A 108 6.30 31.29 2.83
C LYS A 108 7.46 30.42 3.27
N GLN A 109 7.76 30.45 4.57
CA GLN A 109 8.72 29.53 5.18
C GLN A 109 8.24 28.08 5.03
N GLY A 110 9.12 27.22 4.52
CA GLY A 110 8.87 25.81 4.27
C GLY A 110 10.12 25.08 3.76
N GLY A 111 10.00 23.77 3.51
CA GLY A 111 11.16 22.96 3.14
C GLY A 111 12.09 22.63 4.32
N LEU A 112 13.27 22.13 3.99
CA LEU A 112 14.32 21.81 4.96
C LEU A 112 15.08 23.07 5.36
N HIS A 113 15.33 23.25 6.65
CA HIS A 113 16.24 24.27 7.17
C HIS A 113 17.69 23.76 7.17
N VAL A 114 18.68 24.66 7.22
CA VAL A 114 20.10 24.26 7.26
C VAL A 114 20.42 23.30 8.41
N ASN A 115 19.81 23.52 9.57
CA ASN A 115 19.95 22.67 10.76
C ASN A 115 19.21 21.33 10.68
N ASP A 116 18.35 21.15 9.68
CA ASP A 116 17.56 19.93 9.53
C ASP A 116 18.32 18.81 8.81
N VAL A 117 19.47 19.11 8.18
CA VAL A 117 20.30 18.13 7.47
C VAL A 117 21.73 18.15 8.00
N GLN A 118 22.15 17.07 8.65
CA GLN A 118 23.46 16.98 9.31
C GLN A 118 24.15 15.67 8.96
N LEU A 119 25.47 15.71 8.72
CA LEU A 119 26.29 14.52 8.58
C LEU A 119 26.76 14.06 9.97
N ILE A 120 26.36 12.85 10.39
CA ILE A 120 26.74 12.24 11.67
C ILE A 120 27.14 10.79 11.39
N ASN A 121 28.34 10.38 11.80
CA ASN A 121 28.87 9.01 11.60
C ASN A 121 28.73 8.51 10.14
N ASN A 122 29.10 9.34 9.16
CA ASN A 122 28.99 9.06 7.72
C ASN A 122 27.56 8.77 7.21
N LYS A 123 26.53 9.23 7.95
CA LYS A 123 25.13 9.16 7.55
C LYS A 123 24.50 10.54 7.66
N LEU A 124 23.64 10.88 6.69
CA LEU A 124 22.87 12.11 6.74
C LEU A 124 21.66 11.89 7.64
N ARG A 125 21.56 12.68 8.70
CA ARG A 125 20.36 12.85 9.51
C ARG A 125 19.51 13.93 8.87
N VAL A 126 18.29 13.59 8.46
CA VAL A 126 17.31 14.52 7.89
C VAL A 126 16.09 14.61 8.81
N LEU A 127 15.79 15.82 9.30
CA LEU A 127 14.65 16.10 10.18
C LEU A 127 13.50 16.77 9.42
N ILE A 128 12.30 16.18 9.48
CA ILE A 128 11.13 16.72 8.78
C ILE A 128 10.11 17.28 9.79
N LYS A 129 10.08 18.61 9.93
CA LYS A 129 9.28 19.31 10.96
C LYS A 129 7.75 19.13 10.80
N LYS A 130 7.22 19.17 9.58
CA LYS A 130 5.77 19.10 9.32
C LYS A 130 5.12 17.72 9.48
N SER A 131 5.91 16.65 9.67
CA SER A 131 5.43 15.25 9.63
C SER A 131 5.16 14.62 11.01
N LYS A 132 5.27 15.36 12.13
CA LYS A 132 5.39 14.83 13.50
C LYS A 132 6.81 14.34 13.84
N THR A 133 7.82 15.18 13.61
CA THR A 133 9.23 14.95 14.01
C THR A 133 9.82 13.59 13.60
N ASP A 134 9.64 13.19 12.34
CA ASP A 134 10.29 12.01 11.78
C ASP A 134 11.76 12.31 11.45
N GLN A 135 12.67 11.49 11.99
CA GLN A 135 14.10 11.51 11.66
C GLN A 135 14.40 10.40 10.64
N LEU A 136 15.13 10.75 9.58
CA LEU A 136 15.60 9.80 8.58
C LEU A 136 17.13 9.75 8.58
N TRP A 137 17.67 8.55 8.39
CA TRP A 137 19.10 8.29 8.30
C TRP A 137 19.42 7.75 6.92
N ILE A 138 20.22 8.50 6.16
CA ILE A 138 20.59 8.15 4.78
C ILE A 138 22.09 7.82 4.77
N GLY A 139 22.42 6.60 4.36
CA GLY A 139 23.81 6.14 4.25
C GLY A 139 24.44 6.46 2.90
N SER A 140 25.71 6.09 2.77
CA SER A 140 26.41 6.07 1.48
C SER A 140 25.79 5.04 0.53
N PHE A 141 26.00 5.24 -0.77
CA PHE A 141 25.47 4.37 -1.82
C PHE A 141 26.61 3.96 -2.76
N GLU A 142 26.60 2.72 -3.22
CA GLU A 142 27.71 2.10 -3.96
C GLU A 142 28.08 2.87 -5.23
N ARG A 143 27.08 3.43 -5.93
CA ARG A 143 27.31 4.27 -7.12
C ARG A 143 27.60 5.70 -6.68
N LEU A 144 28.85 6.15 -6.83
CA LEU A 144 29.32 7.48 -6.44
C LEU A 144 28.45 8.62 -7.01
N ASN A 145 28.05 8.54 -8.29
CA ASN A 145 27.18 9.54 -8.93
C ASN A 145 25.76 9.60 -8.37
N LEU A 146 25.33 8.57 -7.64
CA LEU A 146 24.04 8.50 -6.96
C LEU A 146 24.20 8.53 -5.43
N CYS A 147 25.39 8.84 -4.91
CA CYS A 147 25.63 8.82 -3.47
C CYS A 147 25.15 10.12 -2.82
N PRO A 148 24.12 10.06 -1.94
CA PRO A 148 23.58 11.26 -1.30
C PRO A 148 24.57 11.90 -0.31
N VAL A 149 25.40 11.10 0.36
CA VAL A 149 26.44 11.59 1.28
C VAL A 149 27.50 12.40 0.52
N LYS A 150 27.99 11.88 -0.61
CA LYS A 150 28.97 12.57 -1.45
C LYS A 150 28.40 13.84 -2.06
N ALA A 151 27.17 13.79 -2.57
CA ALA A 151 26.49 14.97 -3.09
C ALA A 151 26.28 16.05 -2.00
N TYR A 152 26.04 15.63 -0.75
CA TYR A 152 25.92 16.55 0.39
C TYR A 152 27.24 17.25 0.69
N GLU A 153 28.34 16.49 0.75
CA GLU A 153 29.69 17.05 0.96
C GLU A 153 30.05 18.07 -0.13
N SER A 154 29.81 17.73 -1.40
CA SER A 154 30.07 18.64 -2.53
C SER A 154 29.22 19.92 -2.46
N PHE A 155 27.94 19.81 -2.14
CA PHE A 155 27.07 20.98 -2.03
C PHE A 155 27.45 21.86 -0.83
N LEU A 156 27.74 21.25 0.33
CA LEU A 156 28.08 22.01 1.54
C LEU A 156 29.38 22.80 1.38
N ALA A 157 30.33 22.30 0.57
CA ALA A 157 31.57 23.00 0.27
C ALA A 157 31.38 24.31 -0.52
N ILE A 158 30.29 24.42 -1.30
CA ILE A 158 30.01 25.58 -2.15
C ILE A 158 28.80 26.40 -1.70
N ARG A 159 27.97 25.86 -0.79
CA ARG A 159 26.76 26.53 -0.29
C ARG A 159 27.15 27.79 0.50
N PRO A 160 26.57 28.97 0.20
CA PRO A 160 26.76 30.16 1.01
C PRO A 160 26.44 29.91 2.49
N ASN A 161 27.26 30.43 3.41
CA ASN A 161 27.07 30.27 4.85
C ASN A 161 26.00 31.25 5.39
N VAL A 162 24.76 31.04 4.93
CA VAL A 162 23.60 31.85 5.32
C VAL A 162 22.58 30.94 6.00
N ASP A 163 21.99 31.46 7.07
CA ASP A 163 20.91 30.79 7.80
C ASP A 163 19.62 30.74 6.97
N GLY A 164 18.73 29.80 7.31
CA GLY A 164 17.44 29.64 6.63
C GLY A 164 17.33 28.34 5.84
N SER A 165 16.80 28.44 4.61
CA SER A 165 16.53 27.26 3.77
C SER A 165 17.82 26.48 3.47
N PHE A 166 17.75 25.16 3.52
CA PHE A 166 18.89 24.31 3.19
C PHE A 166 19.24 24.42 1.71
N PHE A 167 18.24 24.28 0.84
CA PHE A 167 18.38 24.50 -0.60
C PHE A 167 18.15 25.97 -0.93
N ILE A 168 19.21 26.65 -1.37
CA ILE A 168 19.23 28.05 -1.80
C ILE A 168 19.94 28.15 -3.14
N HIS A 169 19.45 29.02 -4.03
CA HIS A 169 20.19 29.38 -5.24
C HIS A 169 21.39 30.27 -4.91
N SER A 170 22.28 30.48 -5.88
CA SER A 170 23.47 31.34 -5.73
C SER A 170 23.11 32.80 -5.44
N ASP A 171 21.91 33.24 -5.83
CA ASP A 171 21.32 34.55 -5.49
C ASP A 171 20.68 34.58 -4.07
N GLY A 172 20.77 33.49 -3.32
CA GLY A 172 20.17 33.35 -1.98
C GLY A 172 18.67 33.08 -1.98
N LEU A 173 18.04 32.92 -3.14
CA LEU A 173 16.58 32.81 -3.25
C LEU A 173 16.12 31.34 -3.43
N PRO A 174 15.01 30.92 -2.79
CA PRO A 174 14.43 29.59 -3.03
C PRO A 174 13.55 29.64 -4.29
N LYS A 175 14.06 29.14 -5.42
CA LYS A 175 13.31 29.07 -6.70
C LYS A 175 13.30 27.65 -7.26
N LEU A 176 12.12 27.11 -7.54
CA LEU A 176 11.92 26.00 -8.46
C LEU A 176 10.58 26.25 -9.14
N ASN A 177 10.60 26.95 -10.26
CA ASN A 177 9.41 27.18 -11.07
C ASN A 177 9.43 26.20 -12.23
N MET A 178 9.15 24.92 -11.94
CA MET A 178 8.97 23.90 -12.97
C MET A 178 7.47 23.63 -13.11
N GLU A 179 6.92 23.81 -14.30
CA GLU A 179 5.61 23.24 -14.67
C GLU A 179 5.82 21.88 -15.34
N PRO A 180 5.50 20.75 -14.67
CA PRO A 180 5.69 19.44 -15.27
C PRO A 180 4.34 18.84 -15.65
N LYS A 181 4.14 18.57 -16.95
CA LYS A 181 2.88 18.01 -17.48
C LYS A 181 2.61 16.56 -17.03
N ALA A 182 3.59 15.82 -16.48
CA ALA A 182 3.43 14.41 -16.08
C ALA A 182 4.01 14.00 -14.70
N TYR A 183 5.18 14.50 -14.30
CA TYR A 183 5.79 14.22 -12.99
C TYR A 183 5.32 15.25 -11.97
N LYS A 184 4.84 14.82 -10.80
CA LYS A 184 4.25 15.73 -9.80
C LYS A 184 5.07 15.72 -8.52
N SER A 185 4.71 16.58 -7.57
CA SER A 185 5.40 16.76 -6.28
C SER A 185 5.64 15.50 -5.43
N HIS A 186 5.01 14.38 -5.79
CA HIS A 186 5.13 13.08 -5.10
C HIS A 186 5.92 12.03 -5.90
N SER A 187 6.33 12.31 -7.14
CA SER A 187 6.92 11.31 -8.03
C SER A 187 8.23 10.71 -7.49
N PHE A 188 9.07 11.49 -6.81
CA PHE A 188 10.26 11.00 -6.12
C PHE A 188 9.91 10.06 -4.96
N ARG A 189 8.97 10.45 -4.09
CA ARG A 189 8.47 9.60 -3.00
C ARG A 189 7.88 8.28 -3.51
N ILE A 190 7.04 8.33 -4.56
CA ILE A 190 6.45 7.13 -5.16
C ILE A 190 7.56 6.24 -5.71
N GLY A 191 8.51 6.84 -6.44
CA GLY A 191 9.67 6.15 -7.00
C GLY A 191 10.54 5.45 -5.95
N ALA A 192 10.82 6.12 -4.84
CA ALA A 192 11.57 5.55 -3.72
C ALA A 192 10.87 4.35 -3.10
N ALA A 193 9.55 4.44 -2.88
CA ALA A 193 8.76 3.33 -2.37
C ALA A 193 8.70 2.15 -3.37
N THR A 194 8.54 2.43 -4.67
CA THR A 194 8.59 1.42 -5.73
C THR A 194 9.96 0.74 -5.78
N GLN A 195 11.05 1.51 -5.71
CA GLN A 195 12.41 0.95 -5.74
C GLN A 195 12.68 0.07 -4.51
N ALA A 196 12.24 0.49 -3.32
CA ALA A 196 12.35 -0.33 -2.11
C ALA A 196 11.57 -1.65 -2.26
N SER A 197 10.39 -1.63 -2.90
CA SER A 197 9.64 -2.85 -3.21
C SER A 197 10.41 -3.76 -4.18
N LEU A 198 10.97 -3.21 -5.26
CA LEU A 198 11.75 -3.96 -6.25
C LEU A 198 13.02 -4.59 -5.65
N LEU A 199 13.61 -3.94 -4.65
CA LEU A 199 14.76 -4.46 -3.90
C LEU A 199 14.37 -5.45 -2.80
N GLY A 200 13.09 -5.81 -2.67
CA GLY A 200 12.60 -6.81 -1.72
C GLY A 200 12.53 -6.32 -0.27
N PHE A 201 12.54 -5.00 -0.02
CA PHE A 201 12.35 -4.49 1.34
C PHE A 201 10.93 -4.78 1.83
N GLY A 202 10.81 -5.21 3.10
CA GLY A 202 9.52 -5.53 3.69
C GLY A 202 8.57 -4.33 3.80
N GLU A 203 7.26 -4.60 3.80
CA GLU A 203 6.20 -3.57 3.80
C GLU A 203 6.35 -2.54 4.92
N GLY A 204 6.72 -3.00 6.13
CA GLY A 204 6.93 -2.12 7.28
C GLY A 204 8.03 -1.08 7.03
N PHE A 205 9.09 -1.45 6.30
CA PHE A 205 10.14 -0.52 5.91
C PHE A 205 9.64 0.47 4.86
N ILE A 206 8.97 -0.02 3.80
CA ILE A 206 8.43 0.84 2.72
C ILE A 206 7.43 1.84 3.28
N ARG A 207 6.58 1.42 4.23
CA ARG A 207 5.61 2.29 4.91
C ARG A 207 6.29 3.38 5.72
N ARG A 208 7.33 3.03 6.50
CA ARG A 208 8.13 4.00 7.26
C ARG A 208 8.83 4.97 6.32
N LEU A 209 9.42 4.48 5.23
CA LEU A 209 10.07 5.31 4.20
C LEU A 209 9.09 6.29 3.54
N GLY A 210 7.95 5.79 3.07
CA GLY A 210 6.91 6.57 2.39
C GLY A 210 6.11 7.49 3.30
N ARG A 211 6.28 7.39 4.64
CA ARG A 211 5.56 8.14 5.67
C ARG A 211 4.06 8.18 5.39
N TRP A 212 3.51 7.02 5.06
CA TRP A 212 2.07 6.81 4.94
C TRP A 212 1.58 6.03 6.15
N ASP A 213 0.51 6.54 6.76
CA ASP A 213 -0.18 5.86 7.86
C ASP A 213 -1.48 5.21 7.36
N SER A 214 -2.03 5.74 6.25
CA SER A 214 -3.26 5.24 5.66
C SER A 214 -3.03 3.93 4.90
N LYS A 215 -3.91 2.96 5.17
CA LYS A 215 -4.22 1.77 4.37
C LYS A 215 -4.78 2.13 2.98
N ARG A 216 -4.38 3.24 2.35
CA ARG A 216 -4.99 3.77 1.10
C ARG A 216 -4.44 3.14 -0.16
N TYR A 217 -3.25 2.53 -0.10
CA TYR A 217 -2.84 1.54 -1.09
C TYR A 217 -3.57 0.20 -0.85
N ARG A 218 -4.10 0.00 0.36
CA ARG A 218 -4.93 -1.14 0.76
C ARG A 218 -6.43 -0.92 0.52
N SER A 219 -6.85 0.25 0.01
CA SER A 219 -8.25 0.40 -0.38
C SER A 219 -8.40 -0.39 -1.66
N PHE A 220 -8.95 -1.60 -1.50
CA PHE A 220 -9.63 -2.30 -2.58
C PHE A 220 -10.33 -1.27 -3.45
N PRO A 221 -10.18 -1.32 -4.78
CA PRO A 221 -11.04 -0.54 -5.64
C PRO A 221 -12.47 -1.09 -5.44
N VAL A 222 -13.22 -0.52 -4.50
CA VAL A 222 -14.58 -0.92 -4.11
C VAL A 222 -15.53 -0.87 -5.32
N ASN A 223 -15.14 -0.11 -6.35
CA ASN A 223 -15.87 0.02 -7.60
C ASN A 223 -15.45 -1.00 -8.69
N ARG A 224 -14.47 -1.88 -8.44
CA ARG A 224 -14.03 -2.92 -9.39
C ARG A 224 -14.36 -4.34 -8.94
N VAL A 225 -14.53 -4.57 -7.64
CA VAL A 225 -14.78 -5.91 -7.09
C VAL A 225 -15.85 -5.86 -6.02
N LYS A 226 -16.84 -6.74 -6.15
CA LYS A 226 -17.83 -7.01 -5.10
C LYS A 226 -17.32 -8.17 -4.23
N ILE A 227 -16.96 -7.88 -2.99
CA ILE A 227 -16.42 -8.89 -2.07
C ILE A 227 -17.55 -9.43 -1.20
N HIS A 228 -17.67 -10.76 -1.18
CA HIS A 228 -18.53 -11.48 -0.25
C HIS A 228 -17.67 -12.28 0.73
N TRP A 229 -17.93 -12.10 2.04
CA TRP A 229 -17.26 -12.85 3.09
C TRP A 229 -18.21 -13.90 3.68
N LEU A 230 -17.81 -15.17 3.62
CA LEU A 230 -18.53 -16.26 4.27
C LEU A 230 -17.59 -17.01 5.20
N GLY A 231 -17.79 -16.86 6.51
CA GLY A 231 -16.98 -17.52 7.52
C GLY A 231 -17.85 -18.07 8.65
N ILE A 232 -17.57 -19.30 9.05
CA ILE A 232 -18.19 -19.95 10.21
C ILE A 232 -17.11 -20.24 11.25
N ARG A 233 -17.37 -19.89 12.51
CA ARG A 233 -16.45 -20.17 13.60
C ARG A 233 -16.30 -21.68 13.78
N GLY A 234 -15.05 -22.15 13.81
CA GLY A 234 -14.76 -23.56 14.03
C GLY A 234 -14.90 -24.45 12.79
N ALA A 235 -15.17 -23.87 11.61
CA ALA A 235 -15.30 -24.62 10.37
C ALA A 235 -14.11 -25.56 10.11
N VAL A 236 -14.42 -26.77 9.71
CA VAL A 236 -13.51 -27.85 9.29
C VAL A 236 -13.64 -28.07 7.79
N TRP A 237 -12.72 -28.84 7.20
CA TRP A 237 -12.70 -29.00 5.74
C TRP A 237 -13.99 -29.61 5.16
N ASN A 238 -14.63 -30.52 5.90
CA ASN A 238 -15.92 -31.11 5.51
C ASN A 238 -17.05 -30.09 5.32
N ASP A 239 -16.95 -28.90 5.93
CA ASP A 239 -17.96 -27.85 5.81
C ASP A 239 -17.86 -27.08 4.48
N LEU A 240 -16.80 -27.30 3.69
CA LEU A 240 -16.53 -26.57 2.44
C LEU A 240 -17.72 -26.60 1.50
N TRP A 241 -18.31 -27.77 1.26
CA TRP A 241 -19.40 -27.92 0.28
C TRP A 241 -20.68 -27.22 0.72
N GLN A 242 -20.99 -27.24 2.02
CA GLN A 242 -22.12 -26.51 2.57
C GLN A 242 -21.91 -25.00 2.44
N LEU A 243 -20.70 -24.51 2.79
CA LEU A 243 -20.33 -23.11 2.63
C LEU A 243 -20.40 -22.67 1.16
N PHE A 244 -19.89 -23.48 0.26
CA PHE A 244 -19.85 -23.19 -1.16
C PHE A 244 -21.25 -23.20 -1.79
N SER A 245 -22.10 -24.17 -1.43
CA SER A 245 -23.50 -24.19 -1.84
C SER A 245 -24.26 -22.96 -1.36
N LEU A 246 -24.06 -22.55 -0.10
CA LEU A 246 -24.66 -21.33 0.46
C LEU A 246 -24.18 -20.07 -0.28
N MET A 247 -22.90 -20.01 -0.63
CA MET A 247 -22.32 -18.91 -1.39
C MET A 247 -22.97 -18.79 -2.78
N LEU A 248 -23.05 -19.90 -3.52
CA LEU A 248 -23.69 -19.94 -4.84
C LEU A 248 -25.17 -19.56 -4.77
N HIS A 249 -25.89 -20.05 -3.77
CA HIS A 249 -27.30 -19.73 -3.58
C HIS A 249 -27.52 -18.23 -3.28
N LYS A 250 -26.65 -17.63 -2.45
CA LYS A 250 -26.81 -16.22 -2.03
C LYS A 250 -26.34 -15.21 -3.06
N TRP A 251 -25.27 -15.52 -3.80
CA TRP A 251 -24.56 -14.53 -4.61
C TRP A 251 -24.32 -14.96 -6.06
N GLY A 252 -24.72 -16.17 -6.43
CA GLY A 252 -24.45 -16.74 -7.75
C GLY A 252 -23.01 -17.18 -7.92
N THR A 253 -22.62 -17.44 -9.16
CA THR A 253 -21.29 -17.91 -9.52
C THR A 253 -20.25 -16.79 -9.39
N PRO A 254 -19.18 -16.98 -8.59
CA PRO A 254 -18.15 -15.96 -8.42
C PRO A 254 -17.07 -16.02 -9.51
N ASP A 255 -16.49 -14.87 -9.83
CA ASP A 255 -15.30 -14.74 -10.70
C ASP A 255 -14.01 -15.21 -10.02
N ILE A 256 -13.93 -15.03 -8.70
CA ILE A 256 -12.75 -15.33 -7.88
C ILE A 256 -13.22 -15.94 -6.57
N VAL A 257 -12.60 -17.06 -6.17
CA VAL A 257 -12.86 -17.71 -4.88
C VAL A 257 -11.55 -17.86 -4.12
N ILE A 258 -11.45 -17.26 -2.93
CA ILE A 258 -10.32 -17.49 -2.03
C ILE A 258 -10.77 -18.33 -0.83
N ILE A 259 -10.13 -19.48 -0.66
CA ILE A 259 -10.45 -20.46 0.39
C ILE A 259 -9.40 -20.38 1.49
N HIS A 260 -9.83 -20.10 2.72
CA HIS A 260 -9.01 -20.19 3.93
C HIS A 260 -9.67 -21.16 4.92
N LEU A 261 -9.31 -22.45 4.85
CA LEU A 261 -9.93 -23.53 5.63
C LEU A 261 -8.92 -24.65 5.90
N GLY A 262 -9.21 -25.54 6.86
CA GLY A 262 -8.36 -26.69 7.20
C GLY A 262 -7.60 -26.55 8.53
N GLY A 263 -7.49 -25.32 9.06
CA GLY A 263 -6.74 -25.06 10.29
C GLY A 263 -7.29 -25.78 11.52
N ASN A 264 -8.59 -26.08 11.56
CA ASN A 264 -9.27 -26.77 12.65
C ASN A 264 -9.22 -28.30 12.55
N ASP A 265 -8.78 -28.83 11.41
CA ASP A 265 -8.64 -30.26 11.12
C ASP A 265 -7.27 -30.79 11.59
N ILE A 266 -6.27 -29.92 11.68
CA ILE A 266 -4.92 -30.25 12.13
C ILE A 266 -4.99 -30.80 13.56
N GLY A 267 -4.53 -32.05 13.72
CA GLY A 267 -4.55 -32.78 15.00
C GLY A 267 -5.83 -33.58 15.25
N LYS A 268 -6.86 -33.44 14.42
CA LYS A 268 -8.10 -34.23 14.48
C LYS A 268 -8.15 -35.35 13.45
N THR A 269 -7.52 -35.15 12.30
CA THR A 269 -7.48 -36.12 11.20
C THR A 269 -6.05 -36.43 10.79
N LYS A 270 -5.85 -37.56 10.10
CA LYS A 270 -4.55 -37.87 9.50
C LYS A 270 -4.26 -36.86 8.39
N ILE A 271 -3.09 -36.23 8.45
CA ILE A 271 -2.71 -35.16 7.51
C ILE A 271 -2.72 -35.61 6.04
N TRP A 272 -2.42 -36.88 5.78
CA TRP A 272 -2.45 -37.45 4.42
C TRP A 272 -3.88 -37.53 3.87
N ASP A 273 -4.85 -37.95 4.68
CA ASP A 273 -6.26 -38.03 4.29
C ASP A 273 -6.81 -36.63 4.04
N LEU A 274 -6.53 -35.68 4.95
CA LEU A 274 -6.89 -34.28 4.79
C LEU A 274 -6.26 -33.67 3.53
N SER A 275 -4.98 -33.95 3.25
CA SER A 275 -4.32 -33.47 2.03
C SER A 275 -4.97 -34.01 0.77
N ARG A 276 -5.29 -35.31 0.73
CA ARG A 276 -5.96 -35.95 -0.40
C ARG A 276 -7.35 -35.35 -0.62
N GLN A 277 -8.09 -35.13 0.47
CA GLN A 277 -9.41 -34.53 0.42
C GLN A 277 -9.36 -33.09 -0.11
N ILE A 278 -8.48 -32.25 0.43
CA ILE A 278 -8.31 -30.86 -0.03
C ILE A 278 -8.00 -30.82 -1.52
N LYS A 279 -7.03 -31.63 -1.98
CA LYS A 279 -6.64 -31.65 -3.40
C LYS A 279 -7.80 -32.07 -4.31
N ARG A 280 -8.53 -33.13 -3.93
CA ARG A 280 -9.69 -33.60 -4.68
C ARG A 280 -10.76 -32.50 -4.77
N ASP A 281 -11.10 -31.90 -3.64
CA ASP A 281 -12.21 -30.94 -3.59
C ASP A 281 -11.83 -29.64 -4.32
N LEU A 282 -10.59 -29.17 -4.22
CA LEU A 282 -10.08 -28.03 -5.01
C LEU A 282 -10.05 -28.34 -6.53
N ALA A 283 -9.71 -29.58 -6.93
CA ALA A 283 -9.79 -29.98 -8.33
C ALA A 283 -11.23 -29.95 -8.86
N VAL A 284 -12.17 -30.48 -8.07
CA VAL A 284 -13.59 -30.46 -8.41
C VAL A 284 -14.11 -29.03 -8.53
N LEU A 285 -13.73 -28.13 -7.60
CA LEU A 285 -14.09 -26.72 -7.68
C LEU A 285 -13.54 -26.05 -8.94
N HIS A 286 -12.28 -26.29 -9.26
CA HIS A 286 -11.66 -25.75 -10.46
C HIS A 286 -12.33 -26.26 -11.75
N PHE A 287 -12.69 -27.55 -11.80
CA PHE A 287 -13.37 -28.14 -12.95
C PHE A 287 -14.81 -27.64 -13.12
N ASN A 288 -15.56 -27.52 -12.02
CA ASN A 288 -16.96 -27.09 -12.05
C ASN A 288 -17.12 -25.58 -12.25
N LEU A 289 -16.08 -24.79 -11.96
CA LEU A 289 -16.05 -23.35 -12.19
C LEU A 289 -14.88 -22.97 -13.13
N PRO A 290 -14.94 -23.33 -14.41
CA PRO A 290 -13.82 -23.14 -15.34
C PRO A 290 -13.46 -21.65 -15.54
N GLN A 291 -14.42 -20.74 -15.34
CA GLN A 291 -14.23 -19.30 -15.47
C GLN A 291 -13.77 -18.62 -14.16
N ALA A 292 -13.86 -19.32 -13.02
CA ALA A 292 -13.51 -18.73 -11.74
C ALA A 292 -12.04 -18.97 -11.42
N ILE A 293 -11.36 -17.94 -10.91
CA ILE A 293 -10.02 -18.08 -10.35
C ILE A 293 -10.10 -18.63 -8.93
N ILE A 294 -9.62 -19.85 -8.72
CA ILE A 294 -9.54 -20.47 -7.39
C ILE A 294 -8.20 -20.16 -6.73
N GLY A 295 -8.26 -19.63 -5.51
CA GLY A 295 -7.13 -19.26 -4.68
C GLY A 295 -7.13 -19.99 -3.34
N TRP A 296 -5.97 -20.52 -2.94
CA TRP A 296 -5.74 -21.09 -1.62
C TRP A 296 -5.03 -20.10 -0.70
N SER A 297 -5.63 -19.75 0.42
CA SER A 297 -5.03 -18.96 1.49
C SER A 297 -4.49 -19.90 2.56
N GLU A 298 -3.17 -19.98 2.67
CA GLU A 298 -2.50 -20.91 3.56
C GLU A 298 -2.93 -20.78 5.02
N MET A 299 -2.99 -21.92 5.73
CA MET A 299 -3.30 -21.95 7.15
C MET A 299 -2.22 -21.21 7.95
N VAL A 300 -2.65 -20.38 8.90
CA VAL A 300 -1.77 -19.59 9.77
C VAL A 300 -1.43 -20.34 11.06
N SER A 301 -0.24 -20.08 11.61
CA SER A 301 0.26 -20.77 12.82
C SER A 301 -0.48 -20.34 14.09
N ARG A 302 -0.71 -21.28 15.01
CA ARG A 302 -1.25 -21.00 16.35
C ARG A 302 -0.12 -20.93 17.37
N LEU A 303 -0.22 -20.03 18.35
CA LEU A 303 0.82 -19.82 19.34
C LEU A 303 1.14 -21.09 20.16
N PRO A 304 0.15 -21.91 20.59
CA PRO A 304 0.44 -23.18 21.26
C PRO A 304 1.29 -24.13 20.42
N TRP A 305 1.11 -24.16 19.10
CA TRP A 305 1.88 -25.03 18.21
C TRP A 305 3.34 -24.58 18.07
N LEU A 306 3.63 -23.31 18.31
CA LEU A 306 4.98 -22.76 18.24
C LEU A 306 5.70 -22.89 19.59
N GLN A 307 5.00 -22.61 20.68
CA GLN A 307 5.59 -22.47 22.01
C GLN A 307 5.58 -23.78 22.82
N GLN A 308 4.53 -24.60 22.71
CA GLN A 308 4.38 -25.79 23.54
C GLN A 308 5.11 -27.00 22.92
N PRO A 309 6.10 -27.61 23.62
CA PRO A 309 6.91 -28.69 23.05
C PRO A 309 6.10 -29.88 22.52
N ASN A 310 5.06 -30.29 23.24
CA ASN A 310 4.16 -31.38 22.88
C ASN A 310 3.30 -31.09 21.63
N LEU A 311 3.06 -29.81 21.30
CA LEU A 311 2.25 -29.40 20.16
C LEU A 311 3.07 -28.96 18.94
N LYS A 312 4.41 -28.89 19.04
CA LYS A 312 5.30 -28.55 17.90
C LYS A 312 5.12 -29.45 16.68
N ALA A 313 4.70 -30.70 16.89
CA ALA A 313 4.38 -31.61 15.78
C ALA A 313 3.22 -31.08 14.91
N LEU A 314 2.23 -30.40 15.48
CA LEU A 314 1.10 -29.83 14.76
C LEU A 314 1.53 -28.70 13.82
N GLU A 315 2.49 -27.87 14.24
CA GLU A 315 3.08 -26.85 13.36
C GLU A 315 3.80 -27.47 12.16
N ARG A 316 4.53 -28.59 12.37
CA ARG A 316 5.18 -29.33 11.29
C ARG A 316 4.15 -29.95 10.34
N CYS A 317 3.08 -30.53 10.87
CA CYS A 317 1.95 -31.07 10.11
C CYS A 317 1.32 -29.99 9.23
N LYS A 318 1.03 -28.82 9.81
CA LYS A 318 0.53 -27.64 9.09
C LYS A 318 1.44 -27.19 7.97
N LYS A 319 2.75 -27.05 8.23
CA LYS A 319 3.74 -26.66 7.20
C LYS A 319 3.81 -27.67 6.07
N LYS A 320 3.83 -28.98 6.38
CA LYS A 320 3.80 -30.05 5.37
C LYS A 320 2.52 -30.01 4.53
N LEU A 321 1.37 -29.80 5.17
CA LEU A 321 0.09 -29.71 4.49
C LEU A 321 0.03 -28.49 3.56
N ASN A 322 0.33 -27.29 4.05
CA ASN A 322 0.41 -26.07 3.24
C ASN A 322 1.31 -26.27 2.03
N PHE A 323 2.53 -26.79 2.22
CA PHE A 323 3.47 -27.05 1.13
C PHE A 323 2.95 -28.06 0.09
N GLY A 324 2.29 -29.13 0.56
CA GLY A 324 1.69 -30.15 -0.30
C GLY A 324 0.53 -29.60 -1.14
N ILE A 325 -0.30 -28.71 -0.58
CA ILE A 325 -1.38 -28.04 -1.31
C ILE A 325 -0.82 -26.98 -2.24
N TYR A 326 0.18 -26.21 -1.80
CA TYR A 326 0.88 -25.23 -2.62
C TYR A 326 1.41 -25.85 -3.92
N LYS A 327 2.15 -26.96 -3.81
CA LYS A 327 2.69 -27.67 -4.99
C LYS A 327 1.58 -28.12 -5.94
N PHE A 328 0.50 -28.66 -5.39
CA PHE A 328 -0.65 -29.12 -6.18
C PHE A 328 -1.38 -27.98 -6.90
N MET A 329 -1.67 -26.89 -6.18
CA MET A 329 -2.27 -25.70 -6.78
C MET A 329 -1.38 -25.13 -7.89
N LYS A 330 -0.06 -25.09 -7.68
CA LYS A 330 0.90 -24.67 -8.72
C LYS A 330 0.87 -25.57 -9.96
N SER A 331 0.74 -26.89 -9.81
CA SER A 331 0.62 -27.79 -10.97
C SER A 331 -0.65 -27.58 -11.80
N LEU A 332 -1.71 -27.04 -11.18
CA LEU A 332 -2.94 -26.64 -11.87
C LEU A 332 -2.93 -25.17 -12.32
N ASN A 333 -1.79 -24.48 -12.20
CA ASN A 333 -1.68 -23.04 -12.40
C ASN A 333 -2.73 -22.25 -11.57
N LEU A 334 -3.05 -22.69 -10.36
CA LEU A 334 -3.97 -22.01 -9.45
C LEU A 334 -3.21 -21.13 -8.45
N LEU A 335 -3.95 -20.19 -7.84
CA LEU A 335 -3.34 -19.21 -6.94
C LEU A 335 -3.18 -19.74 -5.53
N THR A 336 -2.09 -19.35 -4.91
CA THR A 336 -1.75 -19.65 -3.52
C THR A 336 -1.24 -18.39 -2.87
N TYR A 337 -1.60 -18.19 -1.61
CA TYR A 337 -1.13 -17.06 -0.82
C TYR A 337 -0.68 -17.52 0.55
N ARG A 338 0.56 -17.17 0.90
CA ARG A 338 1.21 -17.46 2.18
C ARG A 338 1.28 -16.20 3.02
N HIS A 339 0.95 -16.33 4.31
CA HIS A 339 0.95 -15.24 5.28
C HIS A 339 2.25 -15.23 6.08
N GLU A 340 3.35 -14.82 5.45
CA GLU A 340 4.70 -14.89 6.03
C GLU A 340 4.80 -14.13 7.37
N GLU A 341 4.12 -12.99 7.47
CA GLU A 341 4.11 -12.14 8.65
C GLU A 341 3.41 -12.79 9.87
N LEU A 342 2.61 -13.82 9.64
CA LEU A 342 1.86 -14.53 10.69
C LEU A 342 2.49 -15.87 11.09
N GLU A 343 3.57 -16.31 10.44
CA GLU A 343 4.17 -17.62 10.70
C GLU A 343 4.99 -17.68 12.00
N LEU A 344 5.60 -16.57 12.39
CA LEU A 344 6.53 -16.54 13.54
C LEU A 344 5.81 -16.34 14.88
N GLY A 345 4.50 -16.08 14.87
CA GLY A 345 3.71 -15.96 16.10
C GLY A 345 4.19 -14.85 17.04
N GLY A 346 4.61 -13.70 16.49
CA GLY A 346 5.10 -12.56 17.27
C GLY A 346 4.12 -12.06 18.32
N ASP A 347 4.68 -11.42 19.36
CA ASP A 347 3.91 -10.89 20.48
C ASP A 347 2.85 -9.89 20.01
N GLY A 348 1.62 -10.06 20.51
CA GLY A 348 0.49 -9.20 20.16
C GLY A 348 -0.22 -9.56 18.85
N LEU A 349 0.21 -10.57 18.08
CA LEU A 349 -0.49 -11.02 16.86
C LEU A 349 -1.69 -11.94 17.14
N ARG A 350 -1.72 -12.55 18.33
CA ARG A 350 -2.80 -13.43 18.77
C ARG A 350 -3.48 -12.85 20.01
N ARG A 351 -4.73 -13.26 20.24
CA ARG A 351 -5.44 -13.00 21.50
C ARG A 351 -4.77 -13.78 22.63
N ARG A 352 -5.23 -13.55 23.87
CA ARG A 352 -4.75 -14.28 25.06
C ARG A 352 -4.91 -15.80 24.95
N ASP A 353 -5.85 -16.28 24.13
CA ASP A 353 -6.02 -17.72 23.87
C ASP A 353 -4.93 -18.33 22.96
N GLY A 354 -4.08 -17.51 22.34
CA GLY A 354 -3.00 -17.95 21.45
C GLY A 354 -3.48 -18.56 20.13
N ILE A 355 -4.79 -18.64 19.88
CA ILE A 355 -5.40 -19.28 18.71
C ILE A 355 -5.94 -18.22 17.75
N HIS A 356 -6.79 -17.33 18.24
CA HIS A 356 -7.43 -16.31 17.42
C HIS A 356 -6.48 -15.14 17.19
N LEU A 357 -6.59 -14.52 16.02
CA LEU A 357 -5.85 -13.29 15.73
C LEU A 357 -6.35 -12.15 16.62
N SER A 358 -5.42 -11.32 17.09
CA SER A 358 -5.72 -10.01 17.67
C SER A 358 -6.20 -9.04 16.58
N ASP A 359 -6.57 -7.82 16.94
CA ASP A 359 -6.92 -6.80 15.94
C ASP A 359 -5.73 -6.50 15.01
N ILE A 360 -4.52 -6.48 15.56
CA ILE A 360 -3.27 -6.33 14.79
C ILE A 360 -3.04 -7.55 13.88
N GLY A 361 -3.23 -8.76 14.41
CA GLY A 361 -3.12 -9.99 13.62
C GLY A 361 -4.14 -10.06 12.48
N ASN A 362 -5.38 -9.64 12.73
CA ASN A 362 -6.44 -9.56 11.72
C ASN A 362 -6.11 -8.51 10.67
N ASP A 363 -5.54 -7.37 11.07
CA ASP A 363 -5.08 -6.35 10.14
C ASP A 363 -4.02 -6.87 9.18
N ILE A 364 -3.06 -7.65 9.67
CA ILE A 364 -2.03 -8.29 8.85
C ILE A 364 -2.63 -9.37 7.96
N PHE A 365 -3.51 -10.22 8.49
CA PHE A 365 -4.19 -11.26 7.72
C PHE A 365 -5.02 -10.68 6.56
N ASN A 366 -5.77 -9.61 6.82
CA ASN A 366 -6.58 -8.94 5.82
C ASN A 366 -5.74 -8.29 4.72
N VAL A 367 -4.54 -7.79 5.04
CA VAL A 367 -3.55 -7.34 4.03
C VAL A 367 -3.12 -8.50 3.16
N GLY A 368 -2.83 -9.65 3.78
CA GLY A 368 -2.47 -10.85 3.05
C GLY A 368 -3.56 -11.28 2.08
N LEU A 369 -4.81 -11.33 2.55
CA LEU A 369 -5.95 -11.64 1.69
C LEU A 369 -6.16 -10.61 0.58
N GLN A 370 -5.95 -9.33 0.84
CA GLN A 370 -6.02 -8.33 -0.23
C GLN A 370 -4.99 -8.62 -1.33
N ASN A 371 -3.73 -8.84 -0.96
CA ASN A 371 -2.68 -9.16 -1.93
C ASN A 371 -3.03 -10.43 -2.73
N ALA A 372 -3.68 -11.41 -2.10
CA ALA A 372 -4.15 -12.61 -2.76
C ALA A 372 -5.24 -12.29 -3.80
N ILE A 373 -6.19 -11.41 -3.46
CA ILE A 373 -7.27 -11.03 -4.38
C ILE A 373 -6.74 -10.16 -5.52
N GLU A 374 -5.82 -9.23 -5.29
CA GLU A 374 -5.22 -8.43 -6.37
C GLU A 374 -4.50 -9.31 -7.40
N LYS A 375 -3.78 -10.34 -6.94
CA LYS A 375 -3.18 -11.35 -7.83
C LYS A 375 -4.24 -12.15 -8.60
N ALA A 376 -5.37 -12.45 -7.95
CA ALA A 376 -6.48 -13.16 -8.58
C ALA A 376 -7.21 -12.30 -9.63
N MET A 377 -7.42 -11.02 -9.34
CA MET A 377 -7.97 -10.07 -10.29
C MET A 377 -7.10 -9.95 -11.52
N PHE A 378 -5.79 -9.74 -11.35
CA PHE A 378 -4.87 -9.66 -12.49
C PHE A 378 -4.96 -10.92 -13.37
N LYS A 379 -5.01 -12.09 -12.73
CA LYS A 379 -5.13 -13.36 -13.45
C LYS A 379 -6.47 -13.50 -14.19
N TRP A 380 -7.57 -13.11 -13.56
CA TRP A 380 -8.91 -13.11 -14.14
C TRP A 380 -9.01 -12.13 -15.31
N GLU A 381 -8.48 -10.91 -15.17
CA GLU A 381 -8.43 -9.89 -16.22
C GLU A 381 -7.63 -10.41 -17.43
N CYS A 382 -6.47 -11.04 -17.22
CA CYS A 382 -5.69 -11.64 -18.30
C CYS A 382 -6.42 -12.80 -19.00
N ALA A 383 -7.22 -13.59 -18.27
CA ALA A 383 -7.98 -14.70 -18.86
C ALA A 383 -9.17 -14.21 -19.71
N ASN A 384 -9.72 -13.04 -19.38
CA ASN A 384 -10.91 -12.48 -20.04
C ASN A 384 -10.61 -11.33 -21.01
N TYR A 385 -9.35 -10.96 -21.22
CA TYR A 385 -8.95 -9.96 -22.20
C TYR A 385 -8.94 -10.59 -23.61
N THR A 386 -10.00 -10.36 -24.37
CA THR A 386 -9.98 -10.55 -25.83
C THR A 386 -9.26 -9.35 -26.47
N PHE A 387 -8.26 -9.62 -27.32
CA PHE A 387 -7.69 -8.59 -28.17
C PHE A 387 -8.82 -8.05 -29.08
N PRO A 388 -9.08 -6.73 -29.11
CA PRO A 388 -9.88 -6.19 -30.19
C PRO A 388 -9.10 -6.39 -31.50
N GLU A 389 -9.74 -7.01 -32.48
CA GLU A 389 -9.24 -7.20 -33.85
C GLU A 389 -8.87 -5.86 -34.51
#